data_AF-A0A6M8W621-F1
#
_entry.id   AF-A0A6M8W621-F1
#
_cell.length_a   1.000
_cell.length_b   1.000
_cell.length_c   1.000
_cell.angle_alpha   90.00
_cell.angle_beta   90.00
_cell.angle_gamma   90.00
#
_symmetry.space_group_name_H-M   'P 1'
#
loop_
_entity.id
_entity.type
_entity.pdbx_description
1 polymer ?
#
loop_
_entity_poly.entity_id
_entity_poly.type
_entity_poly.pdbx_seq_one_letter_code
_entity_poly.pdbx_strand_id
1 'polypeptide(L)' 'MPEADHALLADLAARTGGAVVGADELARLPDLVPNRSVVVVGEPDVETLWDKPVVLFVLVMLLGFEWVGRRLLKLA' A
#
# COMPACT_ATOMS: atom_id res chain seq x y z
N MET A 1 10.94 -4.39 -28.49
CA MET A 1 10.65 -4.07 -27.07
C MET A 1 11.31 -5.16 -26.24
N PRO A 2 11.95 -4.87 -25.10
CA PRO A 2 12.48 -5.94 -24.26
C PRO A 2 11.30 -6.79 -23.76
N GLU A 3 11.35 -8.09 -24.02
CA GLU A 3 10.37 -9.05 -23.48
C GLU A 3 10.59 -9.21 -21.97
N ALA A 4 9.52 -9.48 -21.23
CA ALA A 4 9.62 -9.68 -19.78
C ALA A 4 10.44 -10.94 -19.46
N ASP A 5 11.33 -10.85 -18.48
CA ASP A 5 12.11 -12.00 -18.02
C ASP A 5 11.25 -12.90 -17.12
N HIS A 6 10.58 -13.87 -17.75
CA HIS A 6 9.70 -14.81 -17.07
C HIS A 6 10.44 -15.71 -16.06
N ALA A 7 11.74 -15.96 -16.27
CA ALA A 7 12.54 -16.77 -15.34
C ALA A 7 12.80 -16.01 -14.04
N LEU A 8 13.13 -14.72 -14.13
CA LEU A 8 13.29 -13.86 -12.97
C LEU A 8 11.98 -13.72 -12.17
N LEU A 9 10.85 -13.57 -12.86
CA LEU A 9 9.54 -13.48 -12.21
C LEU A 9 9.17 -14.77 -11.46
N ALA A 10 9.50 -15.94 -12.02
CA ALA A 10 9.26 -17.22 -11.37
C ALA A 10 10.09 -17.39 -10.08
N ASP A 11 11.37 -17.02 -10.11
CA ASP A 11 12.25 -17.06 -8.93
C ASP A 11 11.76 -16.11 -7.83
N LEU A 12 11.36 -14.89 -8.18
CA LEU A 12 10.80 -13.92 -7.23
C LEU A 12 9.50 -14.42 -6.57
N ALA A 13 8.60 -15.00 -7.36
CA ALA A 13 7.34 -15.54 -6.86
C ALA A 13 7.61 -16.70 -5.89
N ALA A 14 8.48 -17.64 -6.25
CA ALA A 14 8.82 -18.79 -5.41
C ALA A 14 9.38 -18.36 -4.04
N ARG A 15 10.23 -17.32 -4.00
CA ARG A 15 10.82 -16.80 -2.75
C ARG A 15 9.81 -16.16 -1.80
N THR A 16 8.68 -15.68 -2.31
CA THR A 16 7.62 -15.04 -1.51
C THR A 16 6.43 -15.97 -1.23
N GLY A 17 6.52 -17.25 -1.65
CA GLY A 17 5.44 -18.22 -1.52
C GLY A 17 4.31 -18.02 -2.53
N GLY A 18 4.55 -17.26 -3.60
CA GLY A 18 3.64 -17.06 -4.72
C GLY A 18 3.97 -17.95 -5.92
N ALA A 19 3.22 -17.77 -7.00
CA ALA A 19 3.42 -18.46 -8.27
C ALA A 19 3.20 -17.49 -9.45
N VAL A 20 3.89 -17.75 -10.56
CA VAL A 20 3.59 -17.09 -11.84
C VAL A 20 2.51 -17.90 -12.55
N VAL A 21 1.43 -17.24 -12.97
CA VAL A 21 0.30 -17.88 -13.64
C VAL A 21 0.29 -17.44 -15.10
N GLY A 22 0.24 -18.41 -16.01
CA GLY A 22 0.13 -18.18 -17.45
C GLY A 22 -1.26 -17.65 -17.83
N ALA A 23 -1.37 -17.01 -18.99
CA ALA A 23 -2.65 -16.50 -19.48
C ALA A 23 -3.68 -17.62 -19.74
N ASP A 24 -3.21 -18.80 -20.12
CA ASP A 24 -3.97 -20.04 -20.29
C ASP A 24 -4.48 -20.63 -18.97
N GLU A 25 -3.86 -20.27 -17.85
CA GLU A 25 -4.20 -20.78 -16.52
C GLU A 25 -5.02 -19.78 -15.68
N LEU A 26 -5.33 -18.59 -16.23
CA LEU A 26 -6.12 -17.54 -15.56
C LEU A 26 -7.45 -18.05 -14.99
N ALA A 27 -8.09 -19.02 -15.65
CA ALA A 27 -9.35 -19.61 -15.19
C ALA A 27 -9.21 -20.36 -13.84
N ARG A 28 -8.01 -20.83 -13.49
CA ARG A 28 -7.70 -21.54 -12.23
C ARG A 28 -7.23 -20.62 -11.11
N LEU A 29 -7.06 -19.32 -11.39
CA LEU A 29 -6.60 -18.35 -10.41
C LEU A 29 -7.44 -18.33 -9.11
N PRO A 30 -8.79 -18.46 -9.14
CA PRO A 30 -9.59 -18.54 -7.92
C PRO A 30 -9.22 -19.72 -7.01
N ASP A 31 -8.75 -20.84 -7.57
CA ASP A 31 -8.39 -22.04 -6.81
C ASP A 31 -7.00 -21.92 -6.17
N LEU A 32 -6.12 -21.09 -6.76
CA LEU A 32 -4.75 -20.86 -6.30
C LEU A 32 -4.67 -19.80 -5.20
N VAL A 33 -5.64 -18.88 -5.14
CA VAL A 33 -5.64 -17.78 -4.17
C VAL A 33 -6.32 -18.25 -2.88
N PRO A 34 -5.62 -18.26 -1.73
CA PRO A 34 -6.24 -18.61 -0.47
C PRO A 34 -7.37 -17.62 -0.15
N ASN A 35 -8.54 -18.13 0.21
CA ASN A 35 -9.65 -17.29 0.65
C ASN A 35 -9.29 -16.60 1.96
N ARG A 36 -8.97 -15.30 1.87
CA ARG A 36 -8.68 -14.42 3.01
C ARG A 36 -9.84 -13.46 3.32
N SER A 37 -11.05 -13.77 2.84
CA SER A 37 -12.22 -12.98 3.22
C SER A 37 -12.50 -13.17 4.71
N VAL A 38 -12.65 -12.05 5.41
CA VAL A 38 -13.08 -12.03 6.80
C VAL A 38 -14.48 -11.44 6.81
N VAL A 39 -15.47 -12.23 7.24
CA VAL A 39 -16.82 -11.73 7.46
C VAL A 39 -16.81 -11.00 8.79
N VAL A 40 -16.78 -9.67 8.74
CA VAL A 40 -16.90 -8.81 9.91
C VAL A 40 -18.40 -8.59 10.15
N VAL A 41 -18.89 -8.98 11.32
CA VAL A 41 -20.29 -8.76 11.71
C VAL A 41 -20.43 -7.35 12.29
N GLY A 42 -21.30 -6.53 11.69
CA GLY A 42 -21.55 -5.14 12.12
C GLY A 42 -21.12 -4.10 11.09
N GLU A 43 -21.22 -2.82 11.44
CA GLU A 43 -20.67 -1.74 10.62
C GLU A 43 -19.14 -1.80 10.69
N PRO A 44 -18.42 -1.75 9.55
CA PRO A 44 -16.97 -1.70 9.56
C PRO A 44 -16.49 -0.45 10.34
N ASP A 45 -15.62 -0.67 11.32
CA ASP A 45 -14.98 0.42 12.05
C ASP A 45 -13.92 1.07 11.16
N VAL A 46 -14.34 2.10 10.42
CA VAL A 46 -13.47 2.88 9.53
C VAL A 46 -12.94 4.07 10.32
N GLU A 47 -11.82 3.88 11.02
CA GLU A 47 -11.07 5.01 11.58
C GLU A 47 -10.31 5.72 10.46
N THR A 48 -10.77 6.91 10.10
CA THR A 48 -10.05 7.79 9.18
C THR A 48 -8.83 8.40 9.87
N LEU A 49 -7.93 8.97 9.06
CA LEU A 49 -6.81 9.75 9.58
C LEU A 49 -7.28 10.96 10.42
N TRP A 50 -8.48 11.48 10.14
CA TRP A 50 -9.03 12.64 10.82
C TRP A 50 -9.62 12.32 12.20
N ASP A 51 -9.92 11.05 12.45
CA ASP A 51 -10.39 10.57 13.75
C ASP A 51 -9.23 10.46 14.77
N LYS A 52 -7.98 10.58 14.30
CA LYS A 52 -6.77 10.50 15.12
C LYS A 52 -6.23 11.90 15.45
N PRO A 53 -6.31 12.39 16.70
CA PRO A 53 -5.85 13.73 17.07
C PRO A 53 -4.34 13.95 16.82
N VAL A 54 -3.54 12.88 16.86
CA VAL A 54 -2.11 12.94 16.54
C VAL A 54 -1.84 13.37 15.09
N VAL A 55 -2.71 12.98 14.14
CA VAL A 55 -2.55 13.37 12.73
C VAL A 55 -2.73 14.88 12.57
N LEU A 56 -3.73 15.45 13.25
CA LEU A 56 -3.93 16.90 13.29
C LEU A 56 -2.73 17.62 13.90
N PHE A 57 -2.20 17.11 15.02
CA PHE A 57 -1.00 17.67 15.65
C PHE A 57 0.20 17.66 14.72
N VAL A 58 0.47 16.54 14.05
CA VAL A 58 1.56 16.41 13.07
C VAL A 58 1.39 17.37 11.90
N LEU A 59 0.17 17.50 11.36
CA LEU A 59 -0.13 18.42 10.26
C LEU A 59 0.15 19.88 10.67
N VAL A 60 -0.33 20.29 11.85
CA VAL A 60 -0.11 21.65 12.38
C VAL A 60 1.37 21.89 12.65
N MET A 61 2.10 20.90 13.20
CA MET A 61 3.54 21.00 13.42
C MET A 61 4.29 21.15 12.10
N LEU A 62 4.02 20.32 11.08
CA LEU A 62 4.63 20.44 9.75
C LEU A 62 4.42 21.84 9.16
N LEU A 63 3.19 22.33 9.22
CA LEU A 63 2.85 23.65 8.69
C LEU A 63 3.52 24.78 9.50
N GLY A 64 3.56 24.64 10.82
CA GLY A 64 4.24 25.56 11.73
C GLY A 64 5.75 25.58 11.51
N PHE A 65 6.39 24.42 11.37
CA PHE A 65 7.82 24.30 11.05
C PHE A 65 8.14 24.91 9.71
N GLU A 66 7.32 24.67 8.70
CA GLU A 66 7.52 25.26 7.38
C GLU A 66 7.40 26.79 7.46
N TRP A 67 6.43 27.32 8.19
CA TRP A 67 6.28 28.76 8.39
C TRP A 67 7.46 29.35 9.17
N VAL A 68 7.89 28.71 10.27
CA VAL A 68 9.05 29.14 11.06
C VAL A 68 10.33 29.06 10.22
N GLY A 69 10.52 27.99 9.45
CA GLY A 69 11.65 27.81 8.53
C GLY A 69 11.69 28.92 7.48
N ARG A 70 10.56 29.18 6.81
CA ARG A 70 10.42 30.31 5.86
C ARG A 70 10.75 31.65 6.52
N ARG A 71 10.27 31.88 7.75
CA ARG A 71 10.51 33.10 8.51
C ARG A 71 11.96 33.29 8.91
N LEU A 72 12.63 32.24 9.40
CA LEU A 72 14.02 32.28 9.86
C LEU A 72 15.01 32.39 8.70
N LEU A 73 14.76 31.66 7.61
CA LEU A 73 15.60 31.67 6.42
C LEU A 73 15.38 32.89 5.52
N LYS A 74 14.42 33.78 5.87
CA LYS A 74 14.02 34.94 5.05
C LYS A 74 13.76 34.55 3.60
N LEU A 75 13.11 33.40 3.37
CA LEU A 75 12.68 32.95 2.04
C LEU A 75 11.42 33.71 1.56
N ALA A 76 11.28 34.98 1.96
CA ALA A 76 10.17 35.86 1.64
C ALA A 76 10.48 36.72 0.41
#